data_AF-A0A537K031-F1
#
_entry.id   AF-A0A537K031-F1
#
_cell.length_a   1.000
_cell.length_b   1.000
_cell.length_c   1.000
_cell.angle_alpha   90.00
_cell.angle_beta   90.00
_cell.angle_gamma   90.00
#
_symmetry.space_group_name_H-M   'P 1'
#
loop_
_entity.id
_entity.type
_entity.pdbx_description
1 polymer ?
#
loop_
_entity_poly.entity_id
_entity_poly.type
_entity_poly.pdbx_seq_one_letter_code
_entity_poly.pdbx_strand_id
1 'polypeptide(L)'
;MPSTEGLKWFYGAGAYLGFDSDKTNTDRALMGAQGIIGLDYKFANLPLNLSLDWKPELNIIDNINFEPAAVGFSIRFTFGKSQAQTVSDQ
;
A
#
# COMPACT_ATOMS: atom_id res chain seq x y z
N MET A 1 -14.17 4.92 -22.97
CA MET A 1 -13.22 5.81 -22.27
C MET A 1 -11.81 5.32 -22.58
N PRO A 2 -10.86 6.17 -22.97
CA PRO A 2 -9.49 5.71 -23.22
C PRO A 2 -8.91 5.21 -21.89
N SER A 3 -8.52 3.94 -21.83
CA SER A 3 -7.78 3.37 -20.70
C SER A 3 -6.29 3.49 -21.00
N THR A 4 -5.51 4.10 -20.10
CA THR A 4 -4.05 4.07 -20.18
C THR A 4 -3.56 2.67 -19.82
N GLU A 5 -2.89 2.00 -20.75
CA GLU A 5 -2.32 0.68 -20.52
C GLU A 5 -1.33 0.72 -19.34
N GLY A 6 -1.42 -0.28 -18.45
CA GLY A 6 -0.59 -0.34 -17.23
C GLY A 6 -1.14 0.43 -16.02
N LEU A 7 -2.11 1.34 -16.19
CA LEU A 7 -2.79 2.04 -15.10
C LEU A 7 -4.00 1.25 -14.61
N LYS A 8 -4.08 0.95 -13.31
CA LYS A 8 -5.20 0.23 -12.67
C LYS A 8 -5.60 0.89 -11.36
N TRP A 9 -6.88 0.79 -11.02
CA TRP A 9 -7.36 1.10 -9.66
C TRP A 9 -7.21 -0.13 -8.77
N PHE A 10 -6.96 0.10 -7.48
CA PHE A 10 -7.05 -0.92 -6.44
C PHE A 10 -7.75 -0.33 -5.22
N TYR A 11 -8.30 -1.21 -4.38
CA TYR A 11 -8.87 -0.85 -3.10
C TYR A 11 -8.75 -2.02 -2.14
N GLY A 12 -8.87 -1.76 -0.86
CA GLY A 12 -8.81 -2.77 0.20
C GLY A 12 -9.25 -2.21 1.53
N ALA A 13 -9.39 -3.12 2.50
CA ALA A 13 -9.62 -2.78 3.89
C ALA A 13 -8.78 -3.71 4.78
N GLY A 14 -8.41 -3.24 5.95
CA GLY A 14 -7.60 -3.97 6.91
C GLY A 14 -7.70 -3.39 8.31
N ALA A 15 -6.88 -3.91 9.21
CA ALA A 15 -6.70 -3.40 10.55
C ALA A 15 -5.21 -3.14 10.80
N TYR A 16 -4.90 -2.31 11.78
CA TYR A 16 -3.52 -2.03 12.18
C TYR A 16 -3.37 -2.08 13.70
N LEU A 17 -2.14 -2.36 14.11
CA LEU A 17 -1.62 -2.27 15.46
C LEU A 17 -0.30 -1.49 15.38
N GLY A 18 -0.12 -0.50 16.24
CA GLY A 18 1.06 0.35 16.29
C GLY A 18 1.46 0.66 17.73
N PHE A 19 2.73 0.96 17.92
CA PHE A 19 3.27 1.42 19.20
C PHE A 19 4.02 2.72 18.92
N ASP A 20 3.70 3.74 19.70
CA ASP A 20 4.25 5.08 19.56
C ASP A 20 4.59 5.66 20.93
N SER A 21 5.47 6.64 20.94
CA SER A 21 5.88 7.37 22.14
C SER A 21 6.04 8.83 21.81
N ASP A 22 5.46 9.69 22.63
CA ASP A 22 5.63 11.15 22.54
C ASP A 22 6.26 11.69 23.83
N LYS A 23 6.52 13.00 23.87
CA LYS A 23 7.18 13.67 25.00
C LYS A 23 6.39 13.58 26.32
N THR A 24 5.10 13.23 26.26
CA THR A 24 4.16 13.20 27.38
C THR A 24 3.65 11.81 27.72
N ASN A 25 3.77 10.86 26.80
CA ASN A 25 3.32 9.49 26.98
C ASN A 25 4.32 8.53 26.30
N THR A 26 5.04 7.77 27.11
CA THR A 26 6.10 6.86 26.67
C THR A 26 5.58 5.51 26.17
N ASP A 27 4.31 5.16 26.44
CA ASP A 27 3.74 3.85 26.09
C ASP A 27 2.35 4.01 25.47
N ARG A 28 2.28 4.51 24.24
CA ARG A 28 1.01 4.64 23.51
C ARG A 28 0.84 3.51 22.50
N ALA A 29 -0.21 2.71 22.67
CA ALA A 29 -0.65 1.76 21.66
C ALA A 29 -1.66 2.43 20.72
N LEU A 30 -1.62 2.05 19.45
CA LEU A 30 -2.60 2.44 18.43
C LEU A 30 -3.21 1.17 17.84
N MET A 31 -4.52 1.15 17.70
CA MET A 31 -5.25 0.07 17.05
C MET A 31 -6.43 0.65 16.30
N GLY A 32 -6.71 0.09 15.13
CA GLY A 32 -7.80 0.58 14.31
C GLY A 32 -8.09 -0.25 13.08
N ALA A 33 -9.14 0.16 12.38
CA ALA A 33 -9.46 -0.30 11.04
C ALA A 33 -8.96 0.73 10.01
N GLN A 34 -8.69 0.27 8.80
CA GLN A 34 -8.16 1.10 7.73
C GLN A 34 -8.75 0.71 6.39
N GLY A 35 -9.11 1.71 5.59
CA GLY A 35 -9.39 1.54 4.17
C GLY A 35 -8.19 1.94 3.33
N ILE A 36 -8.14 1.46 2.09
CA ILE A 36 -7.24 2.00 1.07
C ILE A 36 -7.95 2.03 -0.28
N ILE A 37 -7.71 3.09 -1.03
CA ILE A 37 -8.06 3.18 -2.45
C ILE A 37 -6.93 3.89 -3.17
N GLY A 38 -6.56 3.41 -4.36
CA GLY A 38 -5.45 3.98 -5.08
C GLY A 38 -5.40 3.63 -6.54
N LEU A 39 -4.44 4.26 -7.20
CA LEU A 39 -4.03 4.04 -8.57
C LEU A 39 -2.65 3.42 -8.59
N ASP A 40 -2.49 2.43 -9.45
CA ASP A 40 -1.24 1.72 -9.71
C ASP A 40 -0.87 1.82 -11.17
N TYR A 41 0.33 2.32 -11.45
CA TYR A 41 0.93 2.27 -12.77
C TYR A 41 2.04 1.22 -12.79
N LYS A 42 1.92 0.23 -13.67
CA LYS A 42 2.94 -0.81 -13.87
C LYS A 42 3.64 -0.59 -15.20
N PHE A 43 4.98 -0.51 -15.15
CA PHE A 43 5.78 -0.44 -16.37
C PHE A 43 5.81 -1.82 -17.05
N ALA A 44 5.62 -1.85 -18.37
CA ALA A 44 5.63 -3.11 -19.13
C ALA A 44 7.02 -3.75 -19.21
N ASN A 45 8.06 -2.93 -19.39
CA ASN A 45 9.44 -3.38 -19.66
C ASN A 45 10.41 -3.15 -18.50
N LEU A 46 9.89 -2.76 -17.33
CA LEU A 46 10.69 -2.47 -16.15
C LEU A 46 10.00 -3.10 -14.93
N PRO A 47 10.71 -3.82 -14.05
CA PRO A 47 10.12 -4.46 -12.87
C PRO A 47 9.77 -3.46 -11.76
N LEU A 48 9.25 -2.29 -12.13
CA LEU A 48 8.81 -1.23 -11.23
C LEU A 48 7.30 -0.99 -11.38
N ASN A 49 6.72 -0.48 -10.30
CA ASN A 49 5.37 0.05 -10.23
C ASN A 49 5.36 1.33 -9.39
N LEU A 50 4.53 2.29 -9.77
CA LEU A 50 4.26 3.51 -9.02
C LEU A 50 2.83 3.46 -8.50
N SER A 51 2.59 3.93 -7.27
CA SER A 51 1.24 4.07 -6.72
C SER A 51 1.00 5.45 -6.13
N LEU A 52 -0.25 5.88 -6.24
CA LEU A 52 -0.82 6.98 -5.46
C LEU A 52 -2.08 6.47 -4.77
N ASP A 53 -2.18 6.65 -3.47
CA ASP A 53 -3.27 6.09 -2.67
C ASP A 53 -3.73 7.01 -1.55
N TRP A 54 -4.98 6.81 -1.15
CA TRP A 54 -5.61 7.41 0.01
C TRP A 54 -5.98 6.31 0.99
N LYS A 55 -5.66 6.51 2.27
CA LYS A 55 -5.59 5.43 3.26
C LYS A 55 -6.24 5.82 4.60
N PRO A 56 -7.56 6.12 4.62
CA PRO A 56 -8.22 6.61 5.82
C PRO A 56 -8.19 5.59 6.97
N GLU A 57 -8.07 6.10 8.19
CA GLU A 57 -7.93 5.31 9.41
C GLU A 57 -9.08 5.59 10.38
N LEU A 58 -9.55 4.55 11.05
CA LEU A 58 -10.46 4.63 12.19
C LEU A 58 -9.74 4.05 13.40
N ASN A 59 -9.23 4.93 14.27
CA ASN A 59 -8.66 4.56 15.56
C ASN A 59 -9.79 4.12 16.49
N ILE A 60 -9.62 3.02 17.20
CA ILE A 60 -10.66 2.43 18.05
C ILE A 60 -10.27 2.29 19.52
N ILE A 61 -9.02 2.63 19.89
CA ILE A 61 -8.55 2.66 21.28
C ILE A 61 -8.18 4.06 21.74
N ASP A 62 -8.23 4.28 23.06
CA ASP A 62 -8.07 5.54 23.79
C ASP A 62 -9.06 6.64 23.39
N ASN A 63 -8.98 7.11 22.15
CA ASN A 63 -9.86 8.14 21.60
C ASN A 63 -10.32 7.72 20.19
N ILE A 64 -11.57 7.26 20.09
CA ILE A 64 -12.14 6.82 18.82
C ILE A 64 -12.17 8.01 17.86
N ASN A 65 -11.36 7.96 16.81
CA ASN A 65 -11.17 9.07 15.89
C ASN A 65 -10.97 8.59 14.45
N PHE A 66 -11.60 9.30 13.51
CA PHE A 66 -11.42 9.08 12.08
C PHE A 66 -10.35 10.03 11.54
N GLU A 67 -9.31 9.48 10.92
CA GLU A 67 -8.19 10.21 10.34
C GLU A 67 -8.18 10.02 8.81
N PRO A 68 -8.66 11.03 8.04
CA PRO A 68 -8.71 10.95 6.59
C PRO A 68 -7.45 11.51 5.88
N ALA A 69 -6.47 12.08 6.57
CA ALA A 69 -5.39 12.82 5.91
C ALA A 69 -4.29 11.93 5.29
N ALA A 70 -4.31 10.62 5.56
CA ALA A 70 -3.28 9.70 5.09
C ALA A 70 -3.35 9.50 3.56
N VAL A 71 -2.38 10.09 2.85
CA VAL A 71 -2.13 9.85 1.42
C VAL A 71 -0.72 9.28 1.21
N GLY A 72 -0.56 8.42 0.22
CA GLY A 72 0.67 7.69 -0.05
C GLY A 72 1.15 7.85 -1.48
N PHE A 73 2.48 7.91 -1.65
CA PHE A 73 3.16 7.68 -2.92
C PHE A 73 4.15 6.54 -2.75
N SER A 74 4.09 5.53 -3.63
CA SER A 74 4.98 4.37 -3.55
C SER A 74 5.75 4.14 -4.85
N ILE A 75 6.97 3.61 -4.71
CA ILE A 75 7.73 2.97 -5.78
C ILE A 75 7.98 1.53 -5.33
N ARG A 76 7.51 0.54 -6.10
CA ARG A 76 7.66 -0.88 -5.77
C ARG A 76 8.46 -1.60 -6.84
N PHE A 77 9.45 -2.38 -6.41
CA PHE A 77 10.22 -3.28 -7.26
C PHE A 77 9.70 -4.70 -7.13
N THR A 78 9.46 -5.37 -8.27
CA THR A 78 9.03 -6.77 -8.30
C THR A 78 10.20 -7.66 -8.68
N PHE A 79 10.59 -8.57 -7.80
CA PHE A 79 11.57 -9.60 -8.14
C PHE A 79 10.97 -10.57 -9.17
N GLY A 80 11.64 -10.73 -10.31
CA GLY A 80 11.28 -11.76 -11.28
C GLY A 80 11.56 -13.15 -10.71
N LYS A 81 10.80 -14.16 -11.14
CA LYS A 81 11.30 -15.53 -11.09
C LYS A 81 12.38 -15.66 -12.18
N SER A 82 13.55 -16.19 -11.84
CA SER A 82 14.42 -16.76 -12.88
C SER A 82 13.59 -17.79 -13.63
N GLN A 83 13.27 -17.50 -14.88
CA GLN A 83 12.88 -18.55 -15.82
C GLN A 83 14.15 -19.41 -15.90
N ALA A 84 14.14 -20.59 -15.27
CA ALA A 84 15.10 -21.60 -15.65
C ALA A 84 14.93 -21.74 -17.16
N GLN A 85 15.96 -21.39 -17.92
CA GLN A 85 15.97 -21.66 -19.36
C GLN A 85 15.81 -23.17 -19.48
N THR A 86 14.61 -23.65 -19.75
CA THR A 86 14.43 -24.97 -20.33
C THR A 86 14.95 -24.81 -21.74
N VAL A 87 16.27 -24.99 -21.88
CA VAL A 87 16.90 -25.32 -23.13
C VAL A 87 16.24 -26.63 -23.55
N SER A 88 15.17 -26.55 -24.35
CA SER A 88 14.78 -27.69 -25.16
C SER A 88 15.79 -27.72 -26.30
N ASP A 89 16.85 -28.49 -26.11
CA ASP A 89 17.47 -29.13 -27.26
C ASP A 89 16.35 -29.93 -27.94
N GLN A 90 15.97 -29.53 -29.16
CA GLN A 90 15.66 -30.35 -30.36
C GLN A 90 15.23 -29.42 -31.49
#